data_AF-X1K0Y9-F1
#
_entry.id   AF-X1K0Y9-F1
#
_cell.length_a   1.000
_cell.length_b   1.000
_cell.length_c   1.000
_cell.angle_alpha   90.00
_cell.angle_beta   90.00
_cell.angle_gamma   90.00
#
_symmetry.space_group_name_H-M   'P 1'
#
loop_
_entity.id
_entity.type
_entity.pdbx_description
1 polymer ?
#
loop_
_entity_poly.entity_id
_entity_poly.type
_entity_poly.pdbx_seq_one_letter_code
_entity_poly.pdbx_strand_id
1 'polypeptide(L)' 'MTSIRRKLSEKGFDIIEEFSCPGFDTNGPLKLTGGIRKVRPNKEDLEKARIFARD' A
#
# COMPACT_ATOMS: atom_id res chain seq x y z
N MET A 1 1.35 -10.65 6.52
CA MET A 1 2.63 -10.69 5.80
C MET A 1 2.38 -10.49 4.32
N THR A 2 2.93 -9.45 3.71
CA THR A 2 2.68 -9.15 2.29
C THR A 2 3.34 -10.18 1.35
N SER A 3 2.82 -10.31 0.13
CA SER A 3 3.40 -11.20 -0.90
C SER A 3 4.84 -10.81 -1.26
N ILE A 4 5.17 -9.52 -1.19
CA ILE A 4 6.53 -9.00 -1.44
C ILE A 4 7.47 -9.38 -0.30
N ARG A 5 7.08 -9.17 0.96
CA ARG A 5 7.91 -9.53 2.12
C ARG A 5 8.28 -11.00 2.10
N ARG A 6 7.32 -11.90 1.86
CA ARG A 6 7.59 -13.34 1.74
C ARG A 6 8.63 -13.64 0.65
N LYS A 7 8.44 -13.11 -0.56
CA LYS A 7 9.35 -13.34 -1.70
C LYS A 7 10.76 -12.80 -1.44
N LEU A 8 10.88 -11.69 -0.72
CA LEU A 8 12.17 -11.09 -0.36
C LEU A 8 12.85 -11.89 0.76
N SER A 9 12.12 -12.33 1.78
CA SER A 9 12.67 -13.21 2.82
C SER A 9 13.18 -14.54 2.25
N GLU A 10 12.44 -15.16 1.32
CA GLU A 10 12.87 -16.39 0.62
C GLU A 10 14.17 -16.19 -0.19
N LYS A 11 14.48 -14.96 -0.57
CA LYS A 11 15.72 -14.60 -1.28
C LYS A 11 16.87 -14.21 -0.34
N GLY A 12 16.67 -14.30 0.97
CA GLY A 12 17.68 -13.98 1.98
C GLY A 12 17.84 -12.48 2.27
N PHE A 13 16.88 -11.64 1.88
CA PHE A 13 16.88 -10.25 2.30
C PHE A 13 16.48 -10.10 3.77
N ASP A 14 17.23 -9.29 4.50
CA ASP A 14 16.80 -8.79 5.80
C ASP A 14 15.86 -7.60 5.59
N ILE A 15 14.62 -7.74 6.06
CA ILE A 15 13.54 -6.78 5.80
C ILE A 15 13.34 -5.99 7.08
N ILE A 16 13.91 -4.79 7.08
CA ILE A 16 13.90 -3.87 8.21
C ILE A 16 12.46 -3.42 8.50
N GLU A 17 11.68 -3.07 7.48
CA GLU A 17 10.27 -2.69 7.66
C GLU A 17 9.44 -2.84 6.35
N GLU A 18 8.11 -2.78 6.45
CA GLU A 18 7.21 -2.77 5.27
C GLU A 18 6.03 -1.79 5.46
N PHE A 19 5.67 -1.07 4.40
CA PHE A 19 4.49 -0.20 4.36
C PHE A 19 3.63 -0.46 3.13
N SER A 20 2.32 -0.32 3.29
CA SER A 20 1.38 -0.36 2.17
C SER A 20 0.25 0.64 2.38
N CYS A 21 -0.16 1.29 1.29
CA CYS A 21 -1.26 2.24 1.26
C CYS A 21 -2.23 1.82 0.15
N PRO A 22 -3.55 1.81 0.39
CA PRO A 22 -4.51 1.67 -0.68
C PRO A 22 -4.45 2.89 -1.60
N GLY A 23 -3.98 2.71 -2.84
CA GLY A 23 -3.94 3.77 -3.86
C GLY A 23 -5.22 3.82 -4.69
N PHE A 24 -5.39 4.90 -5.46
CA PHE A 24 -6.46 5.04 -6.44
C PHE A 24 -6.45 3.89 -7.44
N ASP A 25 -7.63 3.32 -7.67
CA ASP A 25 -7.84 2.19 -8.58
C ASP A 25 -8.91 2.48 -9.63
N THR A 26 -9.12 3.77 -9.94
CA THR A 26 -10.10 4.26 -10.92
C THR A 26 -9.62 4.12 -12.38
N ASN A 27 -8.81 3.10 -12.68
CA ASN A 27 -8.27 2.88 -14.03
C ASN A 27 -9.23 2.04 -14.87
N GLY A 28 -9.43 2.42 -16.13
CA GLY A 28 -10.26 1.65 -17.08
C GLY A 28 -11.72 1.55 -16.64
N PRO A 29 -12.38 0.36 -16.74
CA PRO A 29 -13.78 0.18 -16.36
C PRO A 29 -14.09 0.58 -14.91
N LEU A 30 -13.10 0.48 -14.01
CA LEU A 30 -13.25 0.86 -12.61
C LEU A 30 -13.51 2.36 -12.42
N LYS A 31 -13.19 3.20 -13.42
CA LYS A 31 -13.55 4.63 -13.39
C LYS A 31 -15.06 4.85 -13.31
N LEU A 32 -15.85 3.99 -13.96
CA LEU A 32 -17.31 4.12 -14.01
C LEU A 32 -17.97 3.85 -12.66
N THR A 33 -17.36 2.96 -11.86
CA THR A 33 -17.84 2.66 -10.52
C THR A 33 -17.19 3.56 -9.47
N GLY A 34 -16.13 4.30 -9.81
CA GLY A 34 -15.35 5.12 -8.87
C GLY A 34 -14.25 4.35 -8.13
N GLY A 35 -13.86 3.18 -8.64
CA GLY A 35 -12.85 2.31 -8.03
C GLY A 35 -13.45 1.34 -7.01
N ILE A 36 -12.67 0.32 -6.64
CA ILE A 36 -12.97 -0.59 -5.52
C ILE A 36 -12.52 0.08 -4.22
N ARG A 37 -11.39 0.80 -4.26
CA ARG A 37 -10.80 1.52 -3.13
C ARG A 37 -11.33 2.94 -2.99
N LYS A 38 -12.65 3.08 -3.04
CA LYS A 38 -13.33 4.36 -2.84
C LYS A 38 -12.90 4.98 -1.52
N VAL A 39 -12.74 6.31 -1.51
CA VAL A 39 -12.36 7.08 -0.32
C VAL A 39 -10.94 6.77 0.19
N ARG A 40 -10.08 6.10 -0.60
CA ARG A 40 -8.67 5.89 -0.27
C ARG A 40 -7.76 6.40 -1.42
N PRO A 41 -6.54 6.90 -1.12
CA PRO A 41 -6.00 7.14 0.22
C PRO A 41 -6.72 8.30 0.94
N ASN A 42 -6.91 8.18 2.25
CA ASN A 42 -7.48 9.22 3.11
C ASN A 42 -6.49 9.68 4.19
N LYS A 43 -6.96 10.54 5.12
CA LYS A 43 -6.14 11.11 6.20
C LYS A 43 -5.40 10.05 7.02
N GLU A 44 -6.03 8.91 7.29
CA GLU A 44 -5.40 7.83 8.05
C GLU A 44 -4.27 7.16 7.26
N ASP A 45 -4.47 6.94 5.95
CA ASP A 45 -3.44 6.36 5.09
C ASP A 45 -2.23 7.30 4.95
N LEU A 46 -2.50 8.60 4.85
CA LEU A 46 -1.47 9.64 4.80
C LEU A 46 -0.68 9.73 6.11
N GLU A 47 -1.34 9.62 7.27
CA GLU A 47 -0.61 9.63 8.55
C GLU A 47 0.27 8.38 8.71
N LYS A 48 -0.22 7.20 8.31
CA LYS A 48 0.59 5.98 8.33
C LYS A 48 1.82 6.10 7.42
N ALA A 49 1.66 6.68 6.22
CA ALA A 49 2.78 6.95 5.32
C ALA A 49 3.79 7.93 5.96
N ARG A 50 3.30 8.93 6.70
CA ARG A 50 4.12 9.93 7.37
C ARG A 50 4.91 9.36 8.54
N ILE A 51 4.30 8.45 9.31
CA ILE A 51 4.97 7.70 10.39
C ILE A 51 6.07 6.85 9.79
N PHE A 52 5.75 6.02 8.79
CA PHE A 52 6.72 5.14 8.13
C PHE A 52 7.92 5.90 7.52
N ALA A 53 7.72 7.13 7.03
CA ALA A 53 8.82 7.92 6.44
C ALA A 53 9.75 8.59 7.48
N ARG A 54 9.40 8.55 8.77
CA ARG A 54 10.20 9.12 9.86
C ARG A 54 11.10 8.10 10.54
N ASP A 55 10.69 6.84 10.48
CA ASP A 55 11.36 5.68 11.06
C ASP A 55 12.45 5.18 10.12
#